data_AF-A0A7K3D1S1-F1
#
_entry.id   AF-A0A7K3D1S1-F1
#
_cell.length_a   1.000
_cell.length_b   1.000
_cell.length_c   1.000
_cell.angle_alpha   90.00
_cell.angle_beta   90.00
_cell.angle_gamma   90.00
#
_symmetry.space_group_name_H-M   'P 1'
#
loop_
_entity.id
_entity.type
_entity.pdbx_description
1 polymer ?
#
loop_
_entity_poly.entity_id
_entity_poly.type
_entity_poly.pdbx_seq_one_letter_code
_entity_poly.pdbx_strand_id
1 'polypeptide(L)'
;AGHPSVRAVVGLAPWCPPEEPVAHLRDRGVVLLHGDRDGTTDPAESAAYAARATAAGADATLVTMDGSDHAMLRHAPAWHALTTATVGGLLGLGPVPDEVTRGAGVQPGV
;
A
#
# COMPACT_ATOMS: atom_id res chain seq x y z
N ALA A 1 4.74 12.35 1.05
CA ALA A 1 4.67 12.00 2.48
C ALA A 1 5.89 12.47 3.31
N GLY A 2 6.57 13.56 2.92
CA GLY A 2 7.84 13.98 3.55
C GLY A 2 7.70 14.84 4.80
N HIS A 3 6.49 15.24 5.18
CA HIS A 3 6.29 16.14 6.32
C HIS A 3 6.60 15.42 7.65
N PRO A 4 7.27 16.05 8.63
CA PRO A 4 7.69 15.41 9.88
C PRO A 4 6.56 14.78 10.70
N SER A 5 5.34 15.33 10.61
CA SER A 5 4.16 14.80 11.32
C SER A 5 3.57 13.54 10.69
N VAL A 6 4.01 13.13 9.50
CA VAL A 6 3.51 11.91 8.85
C VAL A 6 4.16 10.70 9.50
N ARG A 7 3.32 9.84 10.10
CA ARG A 7 3.74 8.58 10.72
C ARG A 7 3.55 7.37 9.81
N ALA A 8 2.53 7.42 8.95
CA ALA A 8 2.27 6.36 8.00
C ALA A 8 1.51 6.86 6.76
N VAL A 9 1.52 6.05 5.70
CA VAL A 9 0.90 6.33 4.40
C VAL A 9 0.17 5.09 3.91
N VAL A 10 -1.04 5.28 3.37
CA VAL A 10 -1.71 4.29 2.51
C VAL A 10 -1.78 4.86 1.10
N GLY A 11 -1.18 4.17 0.13
CA GLY A 11 -1.20 4.54 -1.29
C GLY A 11 -2.09 3.60 -2.08
N LEU A 12 -2.95 4.13 -2.95
CA LEU A 12 -3.86 3.36 -3.81
C LEU A 12 -3.41 3.52 -5.26
N ALA A 13 -3.02 2.42 -5.90
CA ALA A 13 -2.44 2.38 -7.25
C ALA A 13 -1.46 3.54 -7.52
N PRO A 14 -0.43 3.73 -6.66
CA PRO A 14 0.42 4.90 -6.76
C PRO A 14 1.35 4.76 -7.98
N TRP A 15 1.62 5.89 -8.62
CA TRP A 15 2.72 5.97 -9.57
C TRP A 15 4.03 6.12 -8.79
N CYS A 16 4.92 5.13 -8.91
CA CYS A 16 6.16 5.06 -8.14
C CYS A 16 7.34 4.59 -9.02
N PRO A 17 7.72 5.40 -10.03
CA PRO A 17 8.77 5.01 -10.97
C PRO A 17 10.12 4.80 -10.26
N PRO A 18 11.10 4.14 -10.90
CA PRO A 18 12.36 3.73 -10.27
C PRO A 18 13.16 4.85 -9.58
N GLU A 19 13.04 6.09 -10.07
CA GLU A 19 13.69 7.29 -9.54
C GLU A 19 12.97 7.89 -8.32
N GLU A 20 11.73 7.48 -8.04
CA GLU A 20 10.93 8.07 -6.95
C GLU A 20 11.65 7.86 -5.60
N PRO A 21 11.94 8.92 -4.82
CA PRO A 21 12.75 8.83 -3.62
C PRO A 21 12.02 8.16 -2.46
N VAL A 22 12.71 7.24 -1.77
CA VAL A 22 12.17 6.53 -0.59
C VAL A 22 12.81 6.94 0.74
N ALA A 23 13.95 7.64 0.71
CA ALA A 23 14.73 7.94 1.92
C ALA A 23 13.92 8.72 2.97
N HIS A 24 12.96 9.53 2.51
CA HIS A 24 12.09 10.26 3.41
C HIS A 24 11.24 9.32 4.27
N LEU A 25 10.89 8.10 3.81
CA LEU A 25 9.99 7.16 4.47
C LEU A 25 10.60 6.40 5.65
N ARG A 26 11.87 6.61 5.98
CA ARG A 26 12.52 5.98 7.14
C ARG A 26 11.66 6.14 8.40
N ASP A 27 11.54 5.05 9.16
CA ASP A 27 10.77 4.94 10.42
C ASP A 27 9.25 5.21 10.25
N ARG A 28 8.71 5.10 9.03
CA ARG A 28 7.27 5.24 8.73
C ARG A 28 6.65 3.91 8.28
N GLY A 29 5.37 3.74 8.59
CA GLY A 29 4.55 2.68 8.01
C GLY A 29 4.09 3.05 6.60
N VAL A 30 4.23 2.14 5.64
CA VAL A 30 3.85 2.37 4.23
C VAL A 30 3.07 1.16 3.74
N VAL A 31 1.83 1.38 3.33
CA VAL A 31 0.97 0.32 2.79
C VAL A 31 0.52 0.74 1.41
N LEU A 32 0.86 -0.06 0.40
CA LEU A 32 0.42 0.17 -0.97
C LEU A 32 -0.65 -0.86 -1.32
N LEU A 33 -1.75 -0.43 -1.92
CA LEU A 33 -2.76 -1.32 -2.51
C LEU A 33 -2.71 -1.14 -4.02
N HIS A 34 -2.60 -2.22 -4.78
CA HIS A 34 -2.43 -2.12 -6.22
C HIS A 34 -3.13 -3.27 -6.96
N GLY A 35 -3.90 -2.96 -8.01
CA GLY A 35 -4.52 -3.96 -8.88
C GLY A 35 -3.51 -4.67 -9.77
N ASP A 36 -3.49 -6.00 -9.75
CA ASP A 36 -2.54 -6.81 -10.55
C ASP A 36 -2.67 -6.67 -12.08
N ARG A 37 -3.72 -6.00 -12.57
CA ARG A 37 -3.98 -5.72 -13.99
C ARG A 37 -4.05 -4.23 -14.28
N ASP A 38 -3.42 -3.42 -13.44
CA ASP A 38 -3.27 -1.99 -13.70
C ASP A 38 -2.42 -1.75 -14.96
N GLY A 39 -2.98 -1.00 -15.91
CA GLY A 39 -2.31 -0.58 -17.15
C GLY A 39 -1.94 0.91 -17.19
N THR A 40 -2.22 1.64 -16.11
CA THR A 40 -1.92 3.06 -15.94
C THR A 40 -0.65 3.25 -15.11
N THR A 41 -0.55 2.54 -13.98
CA THR A 41 0.65 2.48 -13.14
C THR A 41 1.07 1.03 -13.00
N ASP A 42 2.35 0.72 -13.18
CA ASP A 42 2.80 -0.68 -13.16
C ASP A 42 2.80 -1.24 -11.72
N PRO A 43 2.09 -2.35 -11.44
CA PRO A 43 2.12 -2.99 -10.12
C PRO A 43 3.53 -3.40 -9.69
N ALA A 44 4.40 -3.75 -10.64
CA ALA A 44 5.79 -4.09 -10.37
C ALA A 44 6.60 -2.89 -9.85
N GLU A 45 6.26 -1.67 -10.28
CA GLU A 45 6.87 -0.44 -9.76
C GLU A 45 6.46 -0.19 -8.30
N SER A 46 5.20 -0.49 -7.93
CA SER A 46 4.79 -0.47 -6.52
C SER A 46 5.51 -1.51 -5.67
N ALA A 47 5.71 -2.73 -6.19
CA ALA A 47 6.49 -3.76 -5.50
C ALA A 47 7.95 -3.34 -5.30
N ALA A 48 8.58 -2.78 -6.35
CA ALA A 48 9.93 -2.25 -6.28
C ALA A 48 10.03 -1.06 -5.32
N TYR A 49 9.04 -0.16 -5.30
CA TYR A 49 8.98 0.96 -4.36
C TYR A 49 8.91 0.50 -2.91
N ALA A 50 8.03 -0.46 -2.60
CA ALA A 50 7.92 -1.03 -1.26
C ALA A 50 9.25 -1.68 -0.82
N ALA A 51 9.87 -2.48 -1.68
CA ALA A 51 11.16 -3.10 -1.40
C ALA A 51 12.28 -2.07 -1.14
N ARG A 52 12.35 -1.00 -1.96
CA ARG A 52 13.30 0.10 -1.75
C ARG A 52 13.03 0.85 -0.44
N ALA A 53 11.76 1.10 -0.10
CA ALA A 53 11.37 1.75 1.15
C ALA A 53 11.74 0.89 2.37
N THR A 54 11.49 -0.42 2.35
CA THR A 54 11.94 -1.36 3.39
C THR A 54 13.46 -1.31 3.55
N ALA A 55 14.21 -1.36 2.46
CA ALA A 55 15.67 -1.24 2.49
C ALA A 55 16.15 0.12 3.05
N ALA A 56 15.36 1.18 2.89
CA ALA A 56 15.62 2.50 3.47
C ALA A 56 15.20 2.65 4.95
N GLY A 57 14.59 1.62 5.55
CA GLY A 57 14.17 1.59 6.95
C GLY A 57 12.72 1.95 7.19
N ALA A 58 11.85 1.87 6.19
CA ALA A 58 10.40 1.94 6.37
C ALA A 58 9.83 0.55 6.73
N ASP A 59 8.68 0.54 7.41
CA ASP A 59 7.84 -0.66 7.53
C ASP A 59 6.86 -0.66 6.35
N ALA A 60 7.31 -1.20 5.21
CA ALA A 60 6.61 -1.08 3.93
C ALA A 60 6.06 -2.44 3.44
N THR A 61 4.79 -2.44 3.06
CA THR A 61 4.08 -3.59 2.49
C THR A 61 3.31 -3.20 1.23
N LEU A 62 3.28 -4.11 0.26
CA LEU A 62 2.34 -4.10 -0.86
C LEU A 62 1.24 -5.15 -0.62
N VAL A 63 -0.01 -4.74 -0.81
CA VAL A 63 -1.18 -5.60 -0.87
C VAL A 63 -1.70 -5.60 -2.30
N THR A 64 -1.69 -6.76 -2.93
CA THR A 64 -2.22 -6.92 -4.29
C THR A 64 -3.73 -7.06 -4.26
N MET A 65 -4.43 -6.35 -5.15
CA MET A 65 -5.87 -6.46 -5.36
C MET A 65 -6.11 -7.34 -6.59
N ASP A 66 -6.30 -8.64 -6.38
CA ASP A 66 -6.24 -9.63 -7.46
C ASP A 66 -7.41 -9.47 -8.45
N GLY A 67 -7.10 -9.52 -9.74
CA GLY A 67 -8.05 -9.28 -10.82
C GLY A 67 -8.50 -7.82 -10.99
N SER A 68 -7.80 -6.84 -10.42
CA SER A 68 -8.20 -5.42 -10.46
C SER A 68 -7.38 -4.58 -11.41
N ASP A 69 -8.06 -3.61 -12.03
CA ASP A 69 -7.46 -2.51 -12.80
C ASP A 69 -7.03 -1.36 -11.87
N HIS A 70 -6.50 -0.28 -12.46
CA HIS A 70 -6.03 0.91 -11.74
C HIS A 70 -7.00 1.45 -10.69
N ALA A 71 -8.27 1.57 -11.07
CA ALA A 71 -9.28 2.17 -10.20
C ALA A 71 -9.77 1.20 -9.12
N MET A 72 -9.51 -0.11 -9.27
CA MET A 72 -9.87 -1.16 -8.33
C MET A 72 -11.35 -1.12 -7.93
N LEU A 73 -12.23 -0.65 -8.83
CA LEU A 73 -13.64 -0.37 -8.51
C LEU A 73 -14.44 -1.64 -8.19
N ARG A 74 -14.09 -2.77 -8.82
CA ARG A 74 -14.67 -4.09 -8.50
C ARG A 74 -14.41 -4.48 -7.04
N HIS A 75 -13.31 -3.97 -6.46
CA HIS A 75 -12.92 -4.19 -5.07
C HIS A 75 -13.10 -2.95 -4.19
N ALA A 76 -13.93 -1.99 -4.61
CA ALA A 76 -14.14 -0.74 -3.87
C ALA A 76 -14.49 -0.94 -2.39
N PRO A 77 -15.44 -1.83 -2.03
CA PRO A 77 -15.72 -2.11 -0.62
C PRO A 77 -14.51 -2.66 0.13
N ALA A 78 -13.72 -3.54 -0.51
CA ALA A 78 -12.58 -4.18 0.10
C ALA A 78 -11.42 -3.19 0.33
N TRP A 79 -11.00 -2.42 -0.68
CA TRP A 79 -9.90 -1.47 -0.49
C TRP A 79 -10.31 -0.31 0.43
N HIS A 80 -11.58 0.11 0.45
CA HIS A 80 -12.08 1.08 1.44
C HIS A 80 -11.96 0.54 2.87
N ALA A 81 -12.47 -0.68 3.12
CA ALA A 81 -12.42 -1.30 4.43
C ALA A 81 -10.97 -1.51 4.89
N LEU A 82 -10.12 -2.03 4.00
CA LEU A 82 -8.71 -2.26 4.30
C LEU A 82 -7.97 -0.96 4.59
N THR A 83 -8.16 0.09 3.78
CA THR A 83 -7.58 1.42 4.01
C THR A 83 -8.01 1.97 5.36
N THR A 84 -9.30 1.89 5.68
CA THR A 84 -9.86 2.40 6.93
C THR A 84 -9.30 1.68 8.14
N ALA A 85 -9.28 0.34 8.11
CA ALA A 85 -8.75 -0.49 9.19
C ALA A 85 -7.23 -0.29 9.35
N THR A 86 -6.49 -0.17 8.25
CA THR A 86 -5.05 0.10 8.25
C THR A 86 -4.74 1.45 8.89
N VAL A 87 -5.44 2.52 8.48
CA VAL A 87 -5.27 3.84 9.09
C VAL A 87 -5.64 3.80 10.58
N GLY A 88 -6.74 3.12 10.95
CA GLY A 88 -7.12 2.92 12.34
C GLY A 88 -6.03 2.21 13.16
N GLY A 89 -5.48 1.12 12.63
CA GLY A 89 -4.40 0.37 13.28
C GLY A 89 -3.11 1.18 13.45
N LEU A 90 -2.71 1.92 12.42
CA LEU A 90 -1.53 2.80 12.46
C LEU A 90 -1.70 3.98 13.44
N LEU A 91 -2.94 4.37 13.74
CA LEU A 91 -3.27 5.36 14.77
C LEU A 91 -3.47 4.75 16.16
N GLY A 92 -3.32 3.43 16.32
CA GLY A 92 -3.54 2.73 17.59
C GLY A 92 -5.02 2.60 17.99
N LEU A 93 -5.95 2.75 17.05
CA LEU A 93 -7.40 2.64 17.26
C LEU A 93 -7.93 1.21 17.08
N GLY A 94 -7.06 0.26 16.74
CA GLY A 94 -7.39 -1.14 16.51
C GLY A 94 -6.16 -1.94 16.08
N PRO A 95 -6.31 -3.23 15.73
CA PRO A 95 -5.23 -4.00 15.13
C PRO A 95 -4.97 -3.53 13.69
N VAL A 96 -3.71 -3.66 13.25
CA VAL A 96 -3.38 -3.58 11.82
C VAL A 96 -3.90 -4.85 11.13
N PRO A 97 -4.55 -4.74 9.95
CA PRO A 97 -5.07 -5.90 9.24
C PRO A 97 -4.00 -6.94 8.91
N ASP A 98 -4.41 -8.20 8.87
CA ASP A 98 -3.52 -9.32 8.59
C ASP A 98 -2.99 -9.29 7.16
N GLU A 99 -3.78 -8.79 6.21
CA GLU A 99 -3.40 -8.61 4.80
C GLU A 99 -2.16 -7.70 4.70
N VAL A 100 -2.12 -6.64 5.52
CA VAL A 100 -0.99 -5.70 5.62
C VAL A 100 0.19 -6.33 6.36
N THR A 101 -0.07 -7.08 7.41
CA THR A 101 1.00 -7.71 8.20
C THR A 101 1.70 -8.83 7.42
N ARG A 102 0.95 -9.54 6.56
CA ARG A 102 1.44 -10.67 5.77
C ARG A 102 1.85 -10.30 4.35
N GLY A 103 1.51 -9.10 3.85
CA GLY A 103 1.65 -8.74 2.44
C GLY A 103 0.83 -9.67 1.53
N ALA A 104 -0.32 -10.13 2.00
CA ALA A 104 -1.15 -11.09 1.29
C ALA A 104 -2.08 -10.39 0.30
N GLY A 105 -2.25 -10.98 -0.90
CA GLY A 105 -3.21 -10.49 -1.89
C GLY A 105 -4.66 -10.62 -1.42
N VAL A 106 -5.48 -9.62 -1.74
CA VAL A 106 -6.92 -9.59 -1.49
C VAL A 106 -7.63 -10.17 -2.71
N GLN A 107 -8.34 -11.28 -2.49
CA GLN A 107 -9.16 -11.93 -3.51
C GLN A 107 -10.46 -11.15 -3.76
N PRO A 108 -11.08 -11.30 -4.94
CA PRO A 108 -12.46 -10.86 -5.14
C PRO A 108 -13.39 -11.45 -4.08
N GLY A 109 -14.25 -10.61 -3.50
CA GLY A 109 -15.45 -11.11 -2.84
C GLY A 109 -16.36 -11.76 -3.88
N VAL A 110 -16.84 -12.98 -3.59
CA VAL A 110 -17.88 -13.67 -4.40
C VAL A 110 -19.16 -12.85 -4.44
#